data_AF-A0A1R1YK80-F1
#
_entry.id   AF-A0A1R1YK80-F1
#
_cell.length_a   1.000
_cell.length_b   1.000
_cell.length_c   1.000
_cell.angle_alpha   90.00
_cell.angle_beta   90.00
_cell.angle_gamma   90.00
#
_symmetry.space_group_name_H-M   'P 1'
#
loop_
_entity.id
_entity.type
_entity.pdbx_description
1 polymer ?
#
loop_
_entity_poly.entity_id
_entity_poly.type
_entity_poly.pdbx_seq_one_letter_code
_entity_poly.pdbx_strand_id
1 'polypeptide(L)'
;MCVLGMAGELKKYGIAVNALWPYSLISTSAMLLVSEKNPSIKTRTTEIMSDSAHIILSKNSKEASGNFYLDELLLRENGVTDFEKYNTTPGSSLNSLTRDFFLDSTQVQKLMSLRKSSK
;
A
#
# COMPACT_ATOMS: atom_id res chain seq x y z
N MET A 1 1.07 7.19 -16.55
CA MET A 1 2.15 8.00 -17.16
C MET A 1 2.62 9.19 -16.31
N CYS A 2 1.81 9.75 -15.39
CA CYS A 2 2.19 10.96 -14.64
C CYS A 2 3.45 10.81 -13.78
N VAL A 3 3.59 9.72 -13.01
CA VAL A 3 4.73 9.52 -12.11
C VAL A 3 6.07 9.50 -12.86
N LEU A 4 6.21 8.64 -13.87
CA LEU A 4 7.48 8.50 -14.60
C LEU A 4 7.88 9.78 -15.33
N GLY A 5 6.94 10.45 -15.99
CA GLY A 5 7.21 11.71 -16.70
C GLY A 5 7.66 12.82 -15.74
N MET A 6 6.85 13.09 -14.72
CA MET A 6 7.14 14.18 -13.78
C MET A 6 8.34 13.89 -12.87
N ALA A 7 8.59 12.62 -12.51
CA ALA A 7 9.79 12.24 -11.78
C ALA A 7 11.07 12.57 -12.55
N GLY A 8 11.07 12.36 -13.86
CA GLY A 8 12.18 12.75 -14.74
C GLY A 8 12.27 14.26 -14.92
N GLU A 9 11.15 14.91 -15.26
CA GLU A 9 11.08 16.34 -15.54
C GLU A 9 11.51 17.21 -14.35
N LEU A 10 11.08 16.85 -13.14
CA LEU A 10 11.28 17.65 -11.94
C LEU A 10 12.52 17.26 -11.14
N LYS A 11 13.28 16.24 -11.58
CA LYS A 11 14.48 15.76 -10.90
C LYS A 11 15.50 16.88 -10.61
N LYS A 12 15.70 17.79 -11.57
CA LYS A 12 16.62 18.94 -11.43
C LYS A 12 16.21 19.92 -10.32
N TYR A 13 14.94 19.94 -9.93
CA TYR A 13 14.42 20.77 -8.85
C TYR A 13 14.39 20.05 -7.50
N GLY A 14 14.79 18.78 -7.46
CA GLY A 14 14.75 17.97 -6.23
C GLY A 14 13.33 17.66 -5.74
N ILE A 15 12.34 17.62 -6.65
CA ILE A 15 10.96 17.26 -6.34
C ILE A 15 10.77 15.77 -6.62
N ALA A 16 10.41 15.01 -5.58
CA ALA A 16 10.08 13.60 -5.70
C ALA A 16 8.66 13.41 -6.21
N VAL A 17 8.48 12.49 -7.16
CA VAL A 17 7.16 12.09 -7.66
C VAL A 17 7.06 10.58 -7.59
N ASN A 18 6.10 10.05 -6.83
CA ASN A 18 5.90 8.62 -6.65
C ASN A 18 4.40 8.30 -6.66
N ALA A 19 4.04 7.03 -6.86
CA ALA A 19 2.72 6.50 -6.59
C ALA A 19 2.73 5.64 -5.32
N LEU A 20 1.61 5.61 -4.62
CA LEU A 20 1.32 4.67 -3.54
C LEU A 20 -0.02 4.01 -3.85
N TRP A 21 -0.07 2.68 -3.74
CA TRP A 21 -1.26 1.88 -4.00
C TRP A 21 -1.51 0.88 -2.87
N PRO A 22 -2.78 0.60 -2.51
CA PRO A 22 -3.06 -0.38 -1.47
C PRO A 22 -3.08 -1.81 -2.02
N TYR A 23 -2.60 -2.77 -1.22
CA TYR A 23 -2.67 -4.19 -1.55
C TYR A 23 -4.10 -4.74 -1.47
N SER A 24 -4.89 -4.23 -0.53
CA SER A 24 -6.27 -4.64 -0.29
C SER A 24 -7.21 -3.44 -0.38
N LEU A 25 -8.49 -3.69 -0.62
CA LEU A 25 -9.51 -2.63 -0.58
C LEU A 25 -9.46 -1.86 0.75
N ILE A 26 -9.62 -0.53 0.67
CA ILE A 26 -9.58 0.37 1.81
C ILE A 26 -10.99 0.80 2.21
N SER A 27 -11.30 0.72 3.49
CA SER A 27 -12.59 1.02 4.09
C SER A 27 -12.87 2.52 4.14
N THR A 28 -13.22 3.08 2.98
CA THR A 28 -13.68 4.47 2.85
C THR A 28 -15.20 4.52 2.72
N SER A 29 -15.80 5.71 2.86
CA SER A 29 -17.25 5.87 2.69
C SER A 29 -17.78 5.36 1.35
N ALA A 30 -16.99 5.46 0.28
CA ALA A 30 -17.36 4.91 -1.03
C ALA A 30 -17.45 3.37 -1.01
N MET A 31 -16.60 2.71 -0.22
CA MET A 31 -16.60 1.25 -0.08
C MET A 31 -17.73 0.73 0.81
N LEU A 32 -18.33 1.56 1.67
CA LEU A 32 -19.46 1.16 2.52
C LEU A 32 -20.61 0.59 1.68
N LEU A 33 -21.02 1.31 0.63
CA LEU A 33 -22.09 0.91 -0.29
C LEU A 33 -21.82 -0.42 -1.01
N VAL A 34 -20.54 -0.74 -1.25
CA VAL A 34 -20.10 -1.97 -1.91
C VAL A 34 -20.05 -3.13 -0.91
N SER A 35 -19.54 -2.87 0.30
CA SER A 35 -19.41 -3.86 1.36
C SER A 35 -20.75 -4.30 1.95
N GLU A 36 -21.73 -3.39 2.07
CA GLU A 36 -23.09 -3.73 2.52
C GLU A 36 -23.76 -4.75 1.60
N LYS A 37 -23.45 -4.71 0.30
CA LYS A 37 -23.98 -5.65 -0.70
C LYS A 37 -23.19 -6.95 -0.77
N ASN A 38 -22.01 -7.00 -0.16
CA ASN A 38 -21.14 -8.18 -0.20
C ASN A 38 -20.33 -8.34 1.10
N PRO A 39 -20.89 -9.05 2.09
CA PRO A 39 -20.26 -9.28 3.40
C PRO A 39 -18.95 -10.08 3.34
N SER A 40 -18.63 -10.70 2.20
CA SER A 40 -17.35 -11.41 2.00
C SER A 40 -16.17 -10.46 1.79
N ILE A 41 -16.44 -9.17 1.55
CA ILE A 41 -15.40 -8.16 1.35
C ILE A 41 -14.72 -7.87 2.68
N LYS A 42 -13.42 -8.14 2.75
CA LYS A 42 -12.58 -7.84 3.90
C LYS A 42 -11.58 -6.77 3.53
N THR A 43 -11.67 -5.62 4.20
CA THR A 43 -10.90 -4.41 3.90
C THR A 43 -9.86 -4.10 4.96
N ARG A 44 -9.00 -3.13 4.66
CA ARG A 44 -8.19 -2.45 5.66
C ARG A 44 -8.67 -1.03 5.94
N THR A 45 -8.28 -0.53 7.09
CA THR A 45 -8.54 0.85 7.50
C THR A 45 -7.63 1.82 6.73
N THR A 46 -7.97 3.11 6.74
CA THR A 46 -7.24 4.17 6.02
C THR A 46 -5.83 4.40 6.56
N GLU A 47 -5.56 4.02 7.81
CA GLU A 47 -4.29 4.25 8.50
C GLU A 47 -3.13 3.54 7.81
N ILE A 48 -3.35 2.40 7.13
CA ILE A 48 -2.27 1.72 6.40
C ILE A 48 -1.69 2.61 5.29
N MET A 49 -2.57 3.30 4.55
CA MET A 49 -2.17 4.23 3.49
C MET A 49 -1.52 5.48 4.09
N SER A 50 -2.01 5.96 5.24
CA SER A 50 -1.43 7.09 5.96
C SER A 50 0.00 6.79 6.42
N ASP A 51 0.23 5.64 7.08
CA ASP A 51 1.54 5.24 7.59
C ASP A 51 2.52 5.01 6.42
N SER A 52 2.07 4.39 5.33
CA SER A 52 2.88 4.26 4.11
C SER A 52 3.23 5.60 3.47
N ALA A 53 2.27 6.53 3.37
CA ALA A 53 2.51 7.86 2.83
C ALA A 53 3.49 8.66 3.70
N HIS A 54 3.38 8.56 5.03
CA HIS A 54 4.31 9.20 5.96
C HIS A 54 5.76 8.75 5.71
N ILE A 55 5.98 7.44 5.49
CA ILE A 55 7.31 6.91 5.14
C ILE A 55 7.82 7.52 3.84
N ILE A 56 6.99 7.60 2.79
CA ILE A 56 7.40 8.14 1.49
C ILE A 56 7.75 9.64 1.61
N LEU A 57 6.89 10.40 2.29
CA LEU A 57 7.04 11.85 2.44
C LEU A 57 8.22 12.24 3.34
N SER A 58 8.67 11.34 4.21
CA SER A 58 9.82 11.56 5.10
C SER A 58 11.17 11.18 4.45
N LYS A 59 11.18 10.58 3.25
CA LYS A 59 12.41 10.24 2.53
C LYS A 59 13.04 11.48 1.90
N ASN A 60 14.35 11.40 1.64
CA ASN A 60 15.05 12.40 0.85
C ASN A 60 14.48 12.46 -0.58
N SER A 61 13.91 13.61 -0.95
CA SER A 61 13.24 13.81 -2.25
C SER A 61 14.18 13.66 -3.46
N LYS A 62 15.50 13.79 -3.26
CA LYS A 62 16.49 13.60 -4.32
C LYS A 62 16.79 12.13 -4.62
N GLU A 63 16.43 11.23 -3.71
CA GLU A 63 16.73 9.79 -3.80
C GLU A 63 15.47 8.97 -4.07
N ALA A 64 14.32 9.36 -3.52
CA ALA A 64 13.07 8.62 -3.60
C ALA A 64 12.09 9.24 -4.62
N SER A 65 12.36 9.08 -5.92
CA SER A 65 11.47 9.56 -7.00
C SER A 65 11.32 8.50 -8.12
N GLY A 66 10.17 8.47 -8.77
CA GLY A 66 9.83 7.53 -9.85
C GLY A 66 9.34 6.16 -9.39
N ASN A 67 9.00 6.00 -8.11
CA ASN A 67 8.62 4.71 -7.54
C ASN A 67 7.10 4.48 -7.55
N PHE A 68 6.72 3.20 -7.58
CA PHE A 68 5.35 2.73 -7.41
C PHE A 68 5.30 1.85 -6.16
N TYR A 69 4.94 2.45 -5.03
CA TYR A 69 4.91 1.76 -3.75
C TYR A 69 3.61 0.99 -3.56
N LEU A 70 3.74 -0.16 -2.89
CA LEU A 70 2.62 -0.95 -2.39
C LEU A 70 2.64 -0.87 -0.87
N ASP A 71 1.52 -0.47 -0.26
CA ASP A 71 1.40 -0.13 1.16
C ASP A 71 2.03 -1.16 2.14
N GLU A 72 1.55 -2.41 2.13
CA GLU A 72 2.01 -3.46 3.03
C GLU A 72 3.47 -3.84 2.76
N LEU A 73 3.86 -3.89 1.48
CA LEU A 73 5.23 -4.20 1.11
C LEU A 73 6.17 -3.13 1.67
N LEU A 74 5.86 -1.86 1.47
CA LEU A 74 6.63 -0.74 1.97
C LEU A 74 6.72 -0.78 3.50
N LEU A 75 5.61 -1.01 4.20
CA LEU A 75 5.60 -1.07 5.67
C LEU A 75 6.46 -2.22 6.19
N ARG A 76 6.38 -3.42 5.58
CA ARG A 76 7.22 -4.57 5.94
C ARG A 76 8.71 -4.29 5.71
N GLU A 77 9.06 -3.67 4.58
CA GLU A 77 10.44 -3.27 4.28
C GLU A 77 10.99 -2.25 5.27
N ASN A 78 10.12 -1.51 5.97
CA ASN A 78 10.48 -0.57 7.03
C ASN A 78 10.24 -1.16 8.44
N GLY A 79 10.19 -2.50 8.57
CA GLY A 79 10.20 -3.20 9.84
C GLY A 79 8.83 -3.39 10.52
N VAL A 80 7.72 -2.98 9.90
CA VAL A 80 6.39 -3.23 10.44
C VAL A 80 6.03 -4.71 10.27
N THR A 81 5.67 -5.36 11.37
CA THR A 81 5.32 -6.80 11.39
C THR A 81 3.86 -7.04 11.78
N ASP A 82 3.30 -6.20 12.64
CA ASP A 82 1.90 -6.26 13.06
C ASP A 82 0.99 -5.46 12.09
N PHE A 83 0.13 -6.20 11.40
CA PHE A 83 -0.86 -5.66 10.46
C PHE A 83 -2.30 -5.88 10.93
N GLU A 84 -2.54 -6.55 12.06
CA GLU A 84 -3.91 -6.73 12.56
C GLU A 84 -4.55 -5.38 12.91
N LYS A 85 -3.74 -4.41 13.37
CA LYS A 85 -4.20 -3.04 13.65
C LYS A 85 -4.85 -2.32 12.47
N TYR A 86 -4.59 -2.76 11.23
CA TYR A 86 -5.19 -2.19 10.03
C TYR A 86 -6.40 -2.96 9.52
N ASN A 87 -6.75 -4.10 10.11
CA ASN A 87 -7.89 -4.89 9.65
C ASN A 87 -9.19 -4.28 10.19
N THR A 88 -10.19 -4.09 9.32
CA THR A 88 -11.52 -3.65 9.76
C THR A 88 -12.30 -4.74 10.48
N THR A 89 -12.05 -6.00 10.11
CA THR A 89 -12.65 -7.19 10.74
C THR A 89 -11.55 -7.92 11.53
N PRO A 90 -11.58 -7.91 12.87
CA PRO A 90 -10.57 -8.56 13.71
C PRO A 90 -10.37 -10.04 13.38
N GLY A 91 -9.12 -10.51 13.41
CA GLY A 91 -8.78 -11.91 13.13
C GLY A 91 -8.85 -12.30 11.65
N SER A 92 -9.04 -11.31 10.76
CA SER A 92 -8.97 -11.54 9.32
C SER A 92 -7.54 -11.89 8.91
N SER A 93 -7.34 -13.15 8.52
CA SER A 93 -6.03 -13.57 8.01
C SER A 93 -5.62 -12.73 6.80
N LEU A 94 -4.32 -12.48 6.66
CA LEU A 94 -3.69 -11.76 5.55
C LEU A 94 -4.08 -12.28 4.15
N ASN A 95 -4.50 -13.54 4.05
CA ASN A 95 -4.92 -14.19 2.80
C ASN A 95 -6.43 -14.06 2.54
N SER A 96 -7.21 -13.63 3.53
CA SER A 96 -8.65 -13.44 3.43
C SER A 96 -9.04 -12.02 3.03
N LEU A 97 -8.09 -11.07 3.03
CA LEU A 97 -8.31 -9.70 2.56
C LEU A 97 -8.66 -9.67 1.07
N THR A 98 -9.64 -8.85 0.71
CA THR A 98 -10.01 -8.62 -0.67
C THR A 98 -8.95 -7.74 -1.33
N ARG A 99 -8.27 -8.29 -2.34
CA ARG A 99 -7.21 -7.59 -3.08
C ARG A 99 -7.78 -6.41 -3.85
N ASP A 100 -7.00 -5.34 -3.91
CA ASP A 100 -7.33 -4.24 -4.81
C ASP A 100 -6.95 -4.58 -6.27
N PHE A 101 -7.39 -3.73 -7.19
CA PHE A 101 -7.13 -3.85 -8.61
C PHE A 101 -5.68 -3.47 -8.96
N PHE A 102 -5.23 -3.92 -10.14
CA PHE A 102 -3.98 -3.49 -10.79
C PHE A 102 -2.68 -3.76 -10.00
N LEU A 103 -2.66 -4.82 -9.20
CA LEU A 103 -1.47 -5.24 -8.46
C LEU A 103 -0.40 -5.85 -9.38
N ASP A 104 0.83 -5.35 -9.27
CA ASP A 104 1.98 -5.92 -9.96
C ASP A 104 2.35 -7.30 -9.38
N SER A 105 2.50 -8.30 -10.26
CA SER A 105 2.75 -9.68 -9.84
C SER A 105 4.10 -9.84 -9.14
N THR A 106 5.12 -9.08 -9.53
CA THR A 106 6.47 -9.13 -8.94
C THR A 106 6.44 -8.58 -7.51
N GLN A 107 5.80 -7.44 -7.29
CA GLN A 107 5.60 -6.86 -5.97
C GLN A 107 4.78 -7.78 -5.06
N VAL A 108 3.71 -8.39 -5.59
CA VAL A 108 2.91 -9.35 -4.83
C VAL A 108 3.73 -10.59 -4.45
N GLN A 109 4.56 -11.12 -5.34
CA GLN A 109 5.44 -12.25 -5.02
C GLN A 109 6.44 -11.89 -3.90
N LYS A 110 7.05 -10.70 -3.98
CA LYS A 110 7.95 -10.18 -2.93
C LYS A 110 7.24 -10.00 -1.59
N LEU A 111 6.01 -9.48 -1.61
CA LEU A 111 5.19 -9.37 -0.40
C LEU A 111 4.90 -10.76 0.21
N MET A 112 4.58 -11.74 -0.63
CA MET A 112 4.29 -13.10 -0.17
C MET A 112 5.52 -13.79 0.43
N SER A 113 6.73 -13.53 -0.07
CA SER A 113 7.96 -14.05 0.55
C SER A 113 8.20 -13.41 1.91
N LEU A 114 8.05 -12.09 2.04
CA LEU A 114 8.18 -11.39 3.32
C LEU A 114 7.17 -11.87 4.37
N ARG A 115 5.91 -12.11 3.98
CA ARG A 115 4.88 -12.68 4.87
C ARG A 115 5.25 -14.06 5.43
N LYS A 116 6.06 -14.86 4.71
CA LYS A 116 6.52 -16.17 5.18
C LYS A 116 7.69 -16.04 6.15
N SER A 117 8.58 -15.07 5.92
CA SER A 117 9.75 -14.84 6.77
C SER A 117 9.44 -14.13 8.10
N SER A 118 8.29 -13.46 8.20
CA SER A 118 7.83 -12.77 9.42
C SER A 118 6.96 -13.64 10.35
N LYS A 119 6.83 -14.95 10.08
CA LYS A 119 6.19 -15.92 10.97
C LYS A 119 7.25 -16.69 11.75
#